data_AF-A0A3N5TFI9-F1
#
_entry.id   AF-A0A3N5TFI9-F1
#
_cell.length_a   1.000
_cell.length_b   1.000
_cell.length_c   1.000
_cell.angle_alpha   90.00
_cell.angle_beta   90.00
_cell.angle_gamma   90.00
#
_symmetry.space_group_name_H-M   'P 1'
#
loop_
_entity.id
_entity.type
_entity.pdbx_description
1 polymer ?
#
loop_
_entity_poly.entity_id
_entity_poly.type
_entity_poly.pdbx_seq_one_letter_code
_entity_poly.pdbx_strand_id
1 'polypeptide(L)'
;MNLKMPHLPFWGWTFGGVLTILGLNAAVTLPTYTTTKKEFCVTCHHQQRESSFWEQSNLHPKINCSECHATGHALMPSINIFPLQSEGEHAGFSAKFDQINPNCIRCHSRVFDMERASPKINPYNVSIPHRFHIQRFKNSCTTCHYNIYHDPHDPPTFRPTKEACFECHAREKTSCSKCHPKGAIPLPKTTEVSHSECSKCHKGFEHAKIRIYDLPFPHQKH
;
A
#
# COMPACT_ATOMS: atom_id res chain seq x y z
N MET A 1 19.49 16.72 -45.27
CA MET A 1 18.37 17.68 -45.11
C MET A 1 18.98 18.95 -44.53
N ASN A 2 19.14 20.02 -45.31
CA ASN A 2 19.75 21.27 -44.83
C ASN A 2 18.68 22.11 -44.13
N LEU A 3 18.67 22.10 -42.80
CA LEU A 3 17.84 23.02 -42.01
C LEU A 3 18.41 24.43 -42.18
N LYS A 4 17.75 25.26 -42.99
CA LYS A 4 18.00 26.70 -43.01
C LYS A 4 17.39 27.28 -41.74
N MET A 5 18.24 27.66 -40.78
CA MET A 5 17.77 28.37 -39.59
C MET A 5 17.28 29.77 -39.98
N PRO A 6 16.08 30.18 -39.52
CA PRO A 6 15.56 31.52 -39.80
C PRO A 6 16.45 32.58 -39.13
N HIS A 7 16.73 33.66 -39.87
CA HIS A 7 17.58 34.75 -39.39
C HIS A 7 16.78 35.68 -38.48
N LEU A 8 16.50 35.23 -37.26
CA LEU A 8 15.80 36.03 -36.24
C LEU A 8 16.79 36.94 -35.48
N PRO A 9 16.35 38.13 -35.02
CA PRO A 9 17.15 38.98 -34.14
C PRO A 9 17.38 38.28 -32.79
N PHE A 10 18.45 38.67 -32.07
CA PHE A 10 18.83 38.04 -30.79
C PHE A 10 17.68 37.94 -29.79
N TRP A 11 16.84 38.98 -29.68
CA TRP A 11 15.67 38.98 -28.79
C TRP A 11 14.61 37.93 -29.16
N GLY A 12 14.47 37.59 -30.44
CA GLY A 12 13.56 36.55 -30.90
C GLY A 12 14.04 35.16 -30.50
N TRP A 13 15.35 34.92 -30.57
CA TRP A 13 15.97 33.69 -30.08
C TRP A 13 15.90 33.57 -28.57
N THR A 14 16.14 34.65 -27.81
CA THR A 14 16.03 34.62 -26.35
C THR A 14 14.59 34.39 -25.90
N PHE A 15 13.62 35.08 -26.49
CA PHE A 15 12.20 34.88 -26.18
C PHE A 15 11.73 33.46 -26.54
N GLY A 16 12.08 32.98 -27.73
CA GLY A 16 11.79 31.61 -28.16
C GLY A 16 12.43 30.55 -27.24
N GLY A 17 13.68 30.78 -26.81
CA GLY A 17 14.36 29.93 -25.83
C GLY A 17 13.64 29.90 -24.48
N VAL A 18 13.27 31.06 -23.94
CA VAL A 18 12.52 31.16 -22.68
C VAL A 18 11.17 30.46 -22.77
N LEU A 19 10.40 30.69 -23.84
CA LEU A 19 9.12 30.00 -24.03
C LEU A 19 9.27 28.49 -24.14
N THR A 20 10.32 28.02 -24.83
CA THR A 20 10.61 26.59 -24.93
C THR A 20 10.92 25.99 -23.57
N ILE A 21 11.75 26.66 -22.76
CA ILE A 21 12.07 26.22 -21.40
C ILE A 21 10.83 26.20 -20.51
N LEU A 22 10.00 27.24 -20.56
CA LEU A 22 8.75 27.32 -19.79
C LEU A 22 7.77 26.21 -20.21
N GLY A 23 7.62 25.98 -21.52
CA GLY A 23 6.78 24.92 -22.06
C GLY A 23 7.24 23.53 -21.61
N LEU A 24 8.54 23.25 -21.67
CA LEU A 24 9.11 21.99 -21.19
C LEU A 24 8.94 21.82 -19.67
N ASN A 25 9.18 22.88 -18.89
CA ASN A 25 8.97 22.84 -17.45
C ASN A 25 7.50 22.58 -17.10
N ALA A 26 6.56 23.27 -17.75
CA ALA A 26 5.13 23.04 -17.54
C ALA A 26 4.74 21.59 -17.92
N ALA A 27 5.25 21.09 -19.05
CA ALA A 27 4.97 19.73 -19.52
C ALA A 27 5.50 18.63 -18.59
N VAL A 28 6.48 18.91 -17.73
CA VAL A 28 6.98 17.95 -16.72
C VAL A 28 6.29 18.16 -15.38
N THR A 29 6.21 19.42 -14.94
CA THR A 29 5.76 19.79 -13.59
C THR A 29 4.27 19.57 -13.39
N LEU A 30 3.43 19.94 -14.35
CA LEU A 30 1.97 19.78 -14.24
C LEU A 30 1.59 18.29 -14.14
N PRO A 31 2.08 17.42 -15.05
CA PRO A 31 1.93 15.98 -14.92
C PRO A 31 2.38 15.43 -13.56
N THR A 32 3.56 15.81 -13.10
CA THR A 32 4.10 15.31 -11.82
C THR A 32 3.25 15.78 -10.64
N TYR A 33 2.85 17.05 -10.62
CA TYR A 33 2.02 17.62 -9.56
C TYR A 33 0.67 16.90 -9.46
N THR A 34 0.00 16.73 -10.60
CA THR A 34 -1.34 16.10 -10.67
C THR A 34 -1.35 14.60 -10.36
N THR A 35 -0.19 13.95 -10.25
CA THR A 35 -0.09 12.49 -10.06
C THR A 35 0.61 12.07 -8.77
N THR A 36 1.40 12.97 -8.17
CA THR A 36 2.24 12.64 -7.01
C THR A 36 1.90 13.42 -5.75
N LYS A 37 1.13 14.53 -5.86
CA LYS A 37 0.90 15.45 -4.75
C LYS A 37 -0.48 15.23 -4.13
N LYS A 38 -0.50 15.02 -2.81
CA LYS A 38 -1.72 14.89 -2.00
C LYS A 38 -2.67 16.05 -2.28
N GLU A 39 -2.13 17.27 -2.35
CA GLU A 39 -2.87 18.51 -2.52
C GLU A 39 -3.77 18.48 -3.75
N PHE A 40 -3.32 17.83 -4.83
CA PHE A 40 -4.13 17.65 -6.03
C PHE A 40 -5.17 16.55 -5.84
N CYS A 41 -4.79 15.38 -5.35
CA CYS A 41 -5.70 14.23 -5.18
C CYS A 41 -6.90 14.59 -4.28
N VAL A 42 -6.68 15.35 -3.20
CA VAL A 42 -7.75 15.77 -2.27
C VAL A 42 -8.65 16.87 -2.83
N THR A 43 -8.36 17.45 -3.99
CA THR A 43 -9.32 18.37 -4.65
C THR A 43 -10.56 17.61 -5.11
N CYS A 44 -10.40 16.40 -5.63
CA CYS A 44 -11.50 15.48 -5.94
C CYS A 44 -11.94 14.72 -4.70
N HIS A 45 -10.99 14.20 -3.91
CA HIS A 45 -11.26 13.48 -2.65
C HIS A 45 -11.47 14.42 -1.45
N HIS A 46 -12.18 15.53 -1.64
CA HIS A 46 -12.29 16.61 -0.66
C HIS A 46 -12.87 16.19 0.70
N GLN A 47 -13.76 15.20 0.72
CA GLN A 47 -14.34 14.66 1.96
C GLN A 47 -13.29 13.99 2.87
N GLN A 48 -12.11 13.65 2.34
CA GLN A 48 -11.03 12.99 3.06
C GLN A 48 -9.87 13.94 3.38
N ARG A 49 -10.01 15.25 3.13
CA ARG A 49 -8.91 16.23 3.24
C ARG A 49 -8.25 16.25 4.63
N GLU A 50 -9.05 16.15 5.68
CA GLU A 50 -8.62 16.17 7.08
C GLU A 50 -8.28 14.77 7.63
N SER A 51 -8.30 13.74 6.78
CA SER A 51 -7.99 12.38 7.21
C SER A 51 -6.48 12.16 7.28
N SER A 52 -6.02 11.61 8.40
CA SER A 52 -4.66 11.08 8.56
C SER A 52 -4.33 9.99 7.54
N PHE A 53 -5.34 9.40 6.90
CA PHE A 53 -5.21 8.45 5.80
C PHE A 53 -4.29 8.99 4.68
N TRP A 54 -4.31 10.29 4.41
CA TRP A 54 -3.49 10.90 3.35
C TRP A 54 -2.10 11.33 3.81
N GLU A 55 -1.71 11.07 5.05
CA GLU A 55 -0.37 11.40 5.54
C GLU A 55 0.70 10.49 4.91
N GLN A 56 1.93 11.01 4.85
CA GLN A 56 3.05 10.24 4.33
C GLN A 56 3.33 9.05 5.24
N SER A 57 3.42 7.86 4.66
CA SER A 57 3.76 6.66 5.42
C SER A 57 5.18 6.74 5.99
N ASN A 58 5.33 6.43 7.27
CA ASN A 58 6.65 6.29 7.90
C ASN A 58 7.44 5.07 7.37
N LEU A 59 6.78 4.05 6.80
CA LEU A 59 7.48 2.94 6.14
C LEU A 59 7.96 3.28 4.74
N HIS A 60 7.20 4.11 4.03
CA HIS A 60 7.49 4.49 2.66
C HIS A 60 7.63 6.01 2.54
N PRO A 61 8.63 6.64 3.20
CA PRO A 61 8.76 8.10 3.25
C PRO A 61 9.16 8.73 1.90
N LYS A 62 9.56 7.91 0.93
CA LYS A 62 10.01 8.33 -0.41
C LYS A 62 9.08 7.88 -1.53
N ILE A 63 7.98 7.21 -1.19
CA ILE A 63 7.04 6.69 -2.19
C ILE A 63 5.88 7.67 -2.35
N ASN A 64 5.50 7.92 -3.60
CA ASN A 64 4.40 8.83 -3.95
C ASN A 64 3.13 8.06 -4.33
N CYS A 65 1.99 8.75 -4.42
CA CYS A 65 0.69 8.14 -4.73
C CYS A 65 0.72 7.30 -6.03
N SER A 66 1.31 7.85 -7.09
CA SER A 66 1.39 7.20 -8.41
C SER A 66 2.20 5.90 -8.41
N GLU A 67 3.18 5.76 -7.53
CA GLU A 67 4.01 4.55 -7.51
C GLU A 67 3.21 3.32 -7.07
N CYS A 68 2.13 3.51 -6.31
CA CYS A 68 1.21 2.47 -5.89
C CYS A 68 -0.07 2.45 -6.75
N HIS A 69 -0.65 3.61 -7.02
CA HIS A 69 -1.98 3.73 -7.61
C HIS A 69 -2.01 3.89 -9.13
N ALA A 70 -0.90 4.28 -9.78
CA ALA A 70 -0.93 4.53 -11.22
C ALA A 70 -0.63 3.27 -12.05
N THR A 71 -1.34 3.13 -13.19
CA THR A 71 -1.12 2.10 -14.21
C THR A 71 0.14 2.41 -15.03
N GLY A 72 1.02 1.43 -15.20
CA GLY A 72 2.10 1.48 -16.20
C GLY A 72 3.37 2.24 -15.79
N HIS A 73 4.46 1.97 -16.52
CA HIS A 73 5.83 2.49 -16.33
C HIS A 73 5.99 3.99 -16.66
N ALA A 74 4.93 4.77 -16.53
CA ALA A 74 4.94 6.12 -17.03
C ALA A 74 5.82 6.99 -16.13
N LEU A 75 6.97 7.38 -16.69
CA LEU A 75 7.72 8.56 -16.29
C LEU A 75 6.82 9.80 -16.14
N MET A 76 5.61 9.75 -16.73
CA MET A 76 4.52 10.73 -16.68
C MET A 76 3.14 10.03 -16.76
N PRO A 77 2.54 9.56 -15.65
CA PRO A 77 1.22 8.90 -15.67
C PRO A 77 0.10 9.78 -16.26
N SER A 78 0.31 11.08 -16.23
CA SER A 78 -0.56 12.15 -16.72
C SER A 78 -0.29 12.57 -18.17
N ILE A 79 0.71 11.98 -18.84
CA ILE A 79 0.94 12.10 -20.29
C ILE A 79 0.69 10.74 -20.95
N ASN A 80 -0.43 10.10 -20.60
CA ASN A 80 -1.00 9.05 -21.43
C ASN A 80 -1.52 9.71 -22.73
N ILE A 81 -0.63 9.93 -23.70
CA ILE A 81 -0.99 10.37 -25.07
C ILE A 81 -1.75 9.23 -25.80
N PHE A 82 -1.71 8.02 -25.25
CA PHE A 82 -2.53 6.91 -25.67
C PHE A 82 -3.63 6.69 -24.63
N PRO A 83 -4.92 6.81 -25.00
CA PRO A 83 -6.00 6.54 -24.07
C PRO A 83 -5.94 5.06 -23.72
N LEU A 84 -5.49 4.75 -22.50
CA LEU A 84 -5.74 3.44 -21.92
C LEU A 84 -7.27 3.37 -21.75
N GLN A 85 -7.93 2.51 -22.53
CA GLN A 85 -9.33 2.19 -22.36
C GLN A 85 -9.53 1.60 -20.96
N SER A 86 -9.76 2.44 -19.96
CA SER A 86 -10.25 2.02 -18.66
C SER A 86 -11.69 2.51 -18.53
N GLU A 87 -12.64 1.59 -18.74
CA GLU A 87 -14.05 1.84 -18.48
C GLU A 87 -14.25 2.18 -16.99
N GLY A 88 -14.35 3.47 -16.68
CA GLY A 88 -14.81 3.96 -15.39
C GLY A 88 -13.74 4.32 -14.33
N GLU A 89 -12.46 4.33 -14.67
CA GLU A 89 -11.40 4.78 -13.76
C GLU A 89 -10.70 6.00 -14.35
N HIS A 90 -10.36 7.00 -13.51
CA HIS A 90 -9.60 8.18 -13.95
C HIS A 90 -8.33 7.70 -14.64
N ALA A 91 -8.27 7.86 -15.97
CA ALA A 91 -7.33 7.24 -16.89
C ALA A 91 -5.96 6.94 -16.27
N GLY A 92 -5.82 5.73 -15.73
CA GLY A 92 -4.57 5.22 -15.18
C GLY A 92 -4.32 5.40 -13.68
N PHE A 93 -5.32 5.68 -12.84
CA PHE A 93 -5.22 5.59 -11.37
C PHE A 93 -6.31 4.68 -10.79
N SER A 94 -5.91 3.74 -9.93
CA SER A 94 -6.84 2.86 -9.22
C SER A 94 -6.30 2.44 -7.86
N ALA A 95 -7.21 2.19 -6.91
CA ALA A 95 -6.91 1.60 -5.62
C ALA A 95 -7.27 0.10 -5.55
N LYS A 96 -7.61 -0.51 -6.69
CA LYS A 96 -7.91 -1.94 -6.77
C LYS A 96 -6.64 -2.79 -6.62
N PHE A 97 -6.83 -4.02 -6.16
CA PHE A 97 -5.73 -4.92 -5.85
C PHE A 97 -4.93 -5.37 -7.09
N ASP A 98 -5.58 -5.48 -8.24
CA ASP A 98 -4.97 -5.79 -9.53
C ASP A 98 -4.03 -4.67 -10.01
N GLN A 99 -4.34 -3.43 -9.63
CA GLN A 99 -3.47 -2.28 -9.85
C GLN A 99 -2.33 -2.18 -8.83
N ILE A 100 -2.62 -2.33 -7.53
CA ILE A 100 -1.64 -2.10 -6.46
C ILE A 100 -0.62 -3.24 -6.36
N ASN A 101 -1.04 -4.50 -6.50
CA ASN A 101 -0.15 -5.64 -6.26
C ASN A 101 1.09 -5.66 -7.16
N PRO A 102 0.99 -5.48 -8.49
CA PRO A 102 2.17 -5.46 -9.35
C PRO A 102 3.14 -4.36 -8.93
N ASN A 103 2.60 -3.21 -8.50
CA ASN A 103 3.39 -2.09 -8.00
C ASN A 103 4.14 -2.42 -6.70
N CYS A 104 3.53 -3.15 -5.76
CA CYS A 104 4.25 -3.66 -4.58
C CYS A 104 5.42 -4.59 -4.99
N ILE A 105 5.18 -5.52 -5.92
CA ILE A 105 6.16 -6.54 -6.33
C ILE A 105 7.37 -5.92 -7.04
N ARG A 106 7.21 -4.76 -7.70
CA ARG A 106 8.33 -4.03 -8.33
C ARG A 106 9.46 -3.72 -7.36
N CYS A 107 9.11 -3.33 -6.13
CA CYS A 107 10.08 -3.03 -5.08
C CYS A 107 10.30 -4.23 -4.13
N HIS A 108 9.28 -5.07 -3.92
CA HIS A 108 9.29 -6.20 -3.00
C HIS A 108 9.34 -7.57 -3.70
N SER A 109 10.13 -7.70 -4.77
CA SER A 109 10.21 -8.93 -5.57
C SER A 109 10.61 -10.18 -4.77
N ARG A 110 11.39 -9.99 -3.70
CA ARG A 110 11.86 -11.07 -2.82
C ARG A 110 10.84 -11.53 -1.78
N VAL A 111 9.65 -10.91 -1.70
CA VAL A 111 8.62 -11.28 -0.71
C VAL A 111 8.20 -12.75 -0.83
N PHE A 112 8.25 -13.32 -2.04
CA PHE A 112 7.93 -14.72 -2.29
C PHE A 112 8.92 -15.72 -1.68
N ASP A 113 10.11 -15.27 -1.31
CA ASP A 113 11.15 -16.10 -0.71
C ASP A 113 11.28 -15.86 0.80
N MET A 114 10.47 -14.94 1.33
CA MET A 114 10.47 -14.58 2.74
C MET A 114 9.24 -15.13 3.45
N GLU A 115 9.48 -15.99 4.43
CA GLU A 115 8.42 -16.47 5.32
C GLU A 115 8.32 -15.68 6.62
N ARG A 116 9.36 -14.92 6.97
CA ARG A 116 9.41 -14.11 8.19
C ARG A 116 10.05 -12.76 7.89
N ALA A 117 9.40 -11.69 8.37
CA ALA A 117 10.00 -10.36 8.38
C ALA A 117 10.96 -10.21 9.57
N SER A 118 11.71 -9.10 9.59
CA SER A 118 12.63 -8.77 10.67
C SER A 118 11.89 -8.66 12.02
N PRO A 119 12.55 -8.91 13.17
CA PRO A 119 11.91 -8.82 14.48
C PRO A 119 11.28 -7.45 14.80
N LYS A 120 11.78 -6.38 14.18
CA LYS A 120 11.21 -5.02 14.31
C LYS A 120 9.78 -4.93 13.75
N ILE A 121 9.52 -5.62 12.65
CA ILE A 121 8.20 -5.64 11.96
C ILE A 121 7.40 -6.87 12.39
N ASN A 122 8.07 -7.95 12.77
CA ASN A 122 7.46 -9.21 13.19
C ASN A 122 7.91 -9.60 14.61
N PRO A 123 7.49 -8.84 15.65
CA PRO A 123 7.91 -9.09 17.03
C PRO A 123 7.46 -10.45 17.57
N TYR A 124 6.41 -11.04 16.96
CA TYR A 124 5.86 -12.35 17.36
C TYR A 124 6.40 -13.51 16.51
N ASN A 125 7.40 -13.24 15.66
CA ASN A 125 8.08 -14.22 14.80
C ASN A 125 7.10 -15.10 13.99
N VAL A 126 5.98 -14.51 13.55
CA VAL A 126 4.96 -15.17 12.73
C VAL A 126 5.56 -15.61 11.40
N SER A 127 5.30 -16.86 11.01
CA SER A 127 5.76 -17.47 9.77
C SER A 127 4.62 -17.54 8.77
N ILE A 128 4.72 -16.82 7.66
CA ILE A 128 3.72 -16.80 6.59
C ILE A 128 4.40 -17.13 5.25
N PRO A 129 4.13 -18.28 4.64
CA PRO A 129 4.66 -18.59 3.32
C PRO A 129 3.93 -17.77 2.25
N HIS A 130 4.42 -16.57 1.93
CA HIS A 130 3.80 -15.65 0.96
C HIS A 130 3.62 -16.28 -0.41
N ARG A 131 4.59 -17.06 -0.89
CA ARG A 131 4.50 -17.79 -2.17
C ARG A 131 3.28 -18.69 -2.22
N PHE A 132 3.01 -19.42 -1.14
CA PHE A 132 1.84 -20.29 -1.06
C PHE A 132 0.55 -19.46 -1.12
N HIS A 133 0.39 -18.45 -0.27
CA HIS A 133 -0.83 -17.64 -0.21
C HIS A 133 -1.10 -16.87 -1.52
N ILE A 134 -0.06 -16.29 -2.14
CA ILE A 134 -0.23 -15.49 -3.35
C ILE A 134 -0.33 -16.37 -4.60
N GLN A 135 0.54 -17.37 -4.77
CA GLN A 135 0.57 -18.14 -6.03
C GLN A 135 -0.48 -19.26 -6.07
N ARG A 136 -0.73 -19.94 -4.94
CA ARG A 136 -1.68 -21.07 -4.87
C ARG A 136 -3.12 -20.58 -4.72
N PHE A 137 -3.37 -19.63 -3.81
CA PHE A 137 -4.72 -19.12 -3.54
C PHE A 137 -5.05 -17.83 -4.28
N LYS A 138 -4.11 -17.26 -5.03
CA LYS A 138 -4.31 -16.02 -5.82
C LYS A 138 -4.71 -14.81 -4.95
N ASN A 139 -4.32 -14.82 -3.67
CA ASN A 139 -4.55 -13.68 -2.78
C ASN A 139 -3.72 -12.47 -3.20
N SER A 140 -4.22 -11.27 -2.88
CA SER A 140 -3.49 -10.03 -3.13
C SER A 140 -2.60 -9.65 -1.94
N CYS A 141 -1.59 -8.80 -2.18
CA CYS A 141 -0.82 -8.20 -1.11
C CYS A 141 -1.74 -7.41 -0.16
N THR A 142 -2.68 -6.66 -0.73
CA THR A 142 -3.64 -5.83 -0.01
C THR A 142 -4.75 -6.60 0.69
N THR A 143 -4.97 -7.89 0.39
CA THR A 143 -5.90 -8.75 1.14
C THR A 143 -5.45 -8.86 2.59
N CYS A 144 -4.16 -9.08 2.82
CA CYS A 144 -3.61 -9.17 4.17
C CYS A 144 -3.10 -7.81 4.65
N HIS A 145 -2.36 -7.09 3.81
CA HIS A 145 -1.79 -5.78 4.11
C HIS A 145 -2.73 -4.65 3.72
N TYR A 146 -3.96 -4.71 4.25
CA TYR A 146 -4.97 -3.68 4.01
C TYR A 146 -4.46 -2.32 4.50
N ASN A 147 -4.57 -1.29 3.65
CA ASN A 147 -4.10 0.06 3.94
C ASN A 147 -2.66 0.16 4.46
N ILE A 148 -1.73 -0.69 4.01
CA ILE A 148 -0.33 -0.67 4.52
C ILE A 148 0.37 0.69 4.41
N TYR A 149 0.04 1.50 3.41
CA TYR A 149 0.57 2.88 3.33
C TYR A 149 -0.26 3.85 4.20
N HIS A 150 -1.55 3.58 4.33
CA HIS A 150 -2.57 4.43 4.93
C HIS A 150 -3.08 3.86 6.27
N ASP A 151 -2.20 3.26 7.06
CA ASP A 151 -2.61 2.48 8.23
C ASP A 151 -3.36 3.39 9.21
N PRO A 152 -4.65 3.13 9.48
CA PRO A 152 -5.47 4.03 10.29
C PRO A 152 -5.17 3.91 11.80
N HIS A 153 -4.31 2.96 12.22
CA HIS A 153 -3.98 2.79 13.62
C HIS A 153 -3.10 3.94 14.14
N ASP A 154 -3.31 4.30 15.40
CA ASP A 154 -2.45 5.22 16.15
C ASP A 154 -1.85 4.51 17.38
N PRO A 155 -0.55 4.16 17.37
CA PRO A 155 0.41 4.38 16.29
C PRO A 155 0.24 3.37 15.12
N PRO A 156 0.66 3.74 13.89
CA PRO A 156 0.65 2.83 12.75
C PRO A 156 1.48 1.57 12.99
N THR A 157 0.92 0.42 12.63
CA THR A 157 1.58 -0.88 12.81
C THR A 157 2.13 -1.46 11.53
N PHE A 158 1.51 -1.11 10.39
CA PHE A 158 1.83 -1.53 9.03
C PHE A 158 1.86 -3.05 8.82
N ARG A 159 1.09 -3.77 9.63
CA ARG A 159 1.03 -5.23 9.66
C ARG A 159 -0.38 -5.71 9.34
N PRO A 160 -0.54 -6.89 8.74
CA PRO A 160 -1.84 -7.53 8.65
C PRO A 160 -2.45 -7.66 10.03
N THR A 161 -3.73 -7.35 10.14
CA THR A 161 -4.49 -7.61 11.35
C THR A 161 -4.72 -9.11 11.50
N LYS A 162 -5.05 -9.55 12.71
CA LYS A 162 -5.36 -10.97 12.96
C LYS A 162 -6.61 -11.39 12.21
N GLU A 163 -7.55 -10.45 12.07
CA GLU A 163 -8.83 -10.59 11.39
C GLU A 163 -8.62 -11.00 9.94
N ALA A 164 -7.64 -10.40 9.24
CA ALA A 164 -7.30 -10.75 7.86
C ALA A 164 -6.91 -12.23 7.71
N CYS A 165 -6.24 -12.82 8.71
CA CYS A 165 -5.95 -14.27 8.71
C CYS A 165 -7.22 -15.10 8.89
N PHE A 166 -8.14 -14.64 9.73
CA PHE A 166 -9.37 -15.36 10.04
C PHE A 166 -10.45 -15.26 8.98
N GLU A 167 -10.37 -14.33 8.04
CA GLU A 167 -11.27 -14.32 6.87
C GLU A 167 -11.29 -15.67 6.16
N CYS A 168 -10.13 -16.34 6.06
CA CYS A 168 -10.02 -17.69 5.52
C CYS A 168 -9.95 -18.77 6.61
N HIS A 169 -9.21 -18.55 7.70
CA HIS A 169 -8.98 -19.58 8.72
C HIS A 169 -10.07 -19.68 9.81
N ALA A 170 -11.16 -18.91 9.76
CA ALA A 170 -12.21 -18.93 10.80
C ALA A 170 -12.91 -20.29 10.96
N ARG A 171 -12.99 -21.10 9.89
CA ARG A 171 -13.65 -22.42 9.89
C ARG A 171 -12.70 -23.58 10.17
N GLU A 172 -11.40 -23.32 10.17
CA GLU A 172 -10.37 -24.33 10.37
C GLU A 172 -9.85 -24.26 11.81
N LYS A 173 -9.75 -25.41 12.49
CA LYS A 173 -8.97 -25.53 13.72
C LYS A 173 -7.49 -25.44 13.35
N THR A 174 -7.01 -24.22 13.16
CA THR A 174 -5.59 -23.98 12.86
C THR A 174 -4.83 -23.95 14.18
N SER A 175 -3.85 -24.84 14.34
CA SER A 175 -3.00 -24.81 15.53
C SER A 175 -2.20 -23.50 15.56
N CYS A 176 -2.04 -22.91 16.74
CA CYS A 176 -1.21 -21.71 16.96
C CYS A 176 0.21 -21.90 16.42
N SER A 177 0.72 -23.13 16.49
CA SER A 177 2.06 -23.53 16.04
C SER A 177 2.26 -23.48 14.52
N LYS A 178 1.18 -23.41 13.73
CA LYS A 178 1.25 -23.28 12.26
C LYS A 178 1.83 -21.93 11.86
N CYS A 179 1.45 -20.88 12.58
CA CYS A 179 1.90 -19.52 12.30
C CYS A 179 3.00 -19.08 13.29
N HIS A 180 2.98 -19.57 14.53
CA HIS A 180 4.00 -19.24 15.54
C HIS A 180 4.99 -20.40 15.70
N PRO A 181 6.24 -20.26 15.23
CA PRO A 181 7.28 -21.24 15.47
C PRO A 181 7.45 -21.50 16.98
N LYS A 182 7.88 -22.72 17.34
CA LYS A 182 8.10 -23.09 18.74
C LYS A 182 9.08 -22.10 19.40
N GLY A 183 8.67 -21.55 20.56
CA GLY A 183 9.47 -20.58 21.31
C GLY A 183 9.31 -19.12 20.84
N ALA A 184 8.52 -18.84 19.80
CA ALA A 184 8.23 -17.47 19.36
C ALA A 184 7.42 -16.65 20.37
N ILE A 185 6.48 -17.30 21.04
CA ILE A 185 5.64 -16.75 22.12
C ILE A 185 5.32 -17.85 23.14
N PRO A 186 5.05 -17.52 24.41
CA PRO A 186 4.41 -18.45 25.34
C PRO A 186 3.02 -18.78 24.80
N LEU A 187 2.85 -19.96 24.21
CA LEU A 187 1.55 -20.39 23.71
C LEU A 187 0.62 -20.70 24.90
N PRO A 188 -0.67 -20.32 24.84
CA PRO A 188 -1.65 -20.75 25.83
C PRO A 188 -1.73 -22.29 25.86
N LYS A 189 -2.24 -22.85 26.97
CA LYS A 189 -2.36 -24.31 27.15
C LYS A 189 -3.16 -25.00 26.04
N THR A 190 -4.00 -24.27 25.31
CA THR A 190 -4.75 -24.76 24.16
C THR A 190 -3.95 -24.52 22.88
N THR A 191 -3.55 -25.60 22.21
CA THR A 191 -2.73 -25.55 20.98
C THR A 191 -3.54 -25.37 19.71
N GLU A 192 -4.87 -25.36 19.81
CA GLU A 192 -5.83 -25.16 18.72
C GLU A 192 -6.89 -24.15 19.18
N VAL A 193 -7.21 -23.16 18.34
CA VAL A 193 -8.29 -22.21 18.63
C VAL A 193 -8.97 -21.86 17.32
N SER A 194 -10.30 -21.99 17.25
CA SER A 194 -11.10 -21.31 16.22
C SER A 194 -11.57 -19.95 16.77
N HIS A 195 -11.72 -18.94 15.92
CA HIS A 195 -12.10 -17.58 16.36
C HIS A 195 -13.39 -17.57 17.19
N SER A 196 -14.34 -18.47 16.87
CA SER A 196 -15.61 -18.68 17.60
C SER A 196 -15.44 -19.29 18.99
N GLU A 197 -14.25 -19.74 19.35
CA GLU A 197 -13.94 -20.37 20.64
C GLU A 197 -13.12 -19.48 21.58
N CYS A 198 -12.56 -18.37 21.07
CA CYS A 198 -11.85 -17.39 21.90
C CYS A 198 -12.75 -16.81 23.01
N SER A 199 -14.00 -16.48 22.67
CA SER A 199 -14.99 -15.93 23.61
C SER A 199 -15.49 -16.96 24.65
N LYS A 200 -15.31 -18.26 24.40
CA LYS A 200 -15.65 -19.33 25.36
C LYS A 200 -14.72 -19.31 26.58
N CYS A 201 -13.46 -18.94 26.39
CA CYS A 201 -12.47 -18.85 27.48
C CYS A 201 -12.20 -17.40 27.92
N HIS A 202 -12.44 -16.43 27.05
CA HIS A 202 -12.30 -15.00 27.36
C HIS A 202 -13.65 -14.29 27.19
N LYS A 203 -14.52 -14.38 28.20
CA LYS A 203 -15.83 -13.73 28.18
C LYS A 203 -15.65 -12.20 28.08
N GLY A 204 -16.19 -11.57 27.03
CA GLY A 204 -16.02 -10.13 26.77
C GLY A 204 -14.74 -9.76 26.00
N PHE A 205 -13.98 -10.74 25.49
CA PHE A 205 -12.77 -10.53 24.68
C PHE A 205 -12.97 -9.64 23.47
N GLU A 206 -14.13 -9.76 22.81
CA GLU A 206 -14.51 -8.93 21.66
C GLU A 206 -14.60 -7.42 21.98
N HIS A 207 -14.66 -7.04 23.26
CA HIS A 207 -14.70 -5.64 23.71
C HIS A 207 -13.53 -5.29 24.64
N ALA A 208 -12.62 -6.23 24.88
CA ALA A 208 -11.54 -6.05 25.84
C ALA A 208 -10.41 -5.22 25.22
N LYS A 209 -10.19 -4.02 25.76
CA LYS A 209 -8.97 -3.22 25.55
C LYS A 209 -7.84 -3.82 26.38
N ILE A 210 -7.38 -4.99 25.98
CA ILE A 210 -6.28 -5.69 26.64
C ILE A 210 -4.97 -5.06 26.18
N ARG A 211 -4.06 -4.85 27.12
CA ARG A 211 -2.65 -4.62 26.81
C ARG A 211 -1.97 -5.98 26.83
N ILE A 212 -1.44 -6.39 25.68
CA ILE A 212 -0.61 -7.60 25.61
C ILE A 212 0.82 -7.10 25.40
N TYR A 213 1.65 -7.24 26.44
CA TYR A 213 3.03 -6.71 26.48
C TYR A 213 3.11 -5.18 26.33
N ASP A 214 2.33 -4.44 27.12
CA ASP A 214 2.29 -2.96 27.19
C ASP A 214 1.87 -2.22 25.91
N LEU A 215 1.51 -2.93 24.85
CA LEU A 215 0.97 -2.34 23.63
C LEU A 215 -0.56 -2.42 23.63
N PRO A 216 -1.26 -1.35 23.20
CA PRO A 216 -2.71 -1.40 23.03
C PRO A 216 -3.04 -2.43 21.94
N PHE A 217 -3.86 -3.41 22.30
CA PHE A 217 -4.36 -4.43 21.38
C PHE A 217 -5.83 -4.10 21.08
N PRO A 218 -6.12 -3.31 20.02
CA PRO A 218 -7.50 -2.94 19.71
C PRO A 218 -8.22 -4.10 19.02
N HIS A 219 -9.23 -4.66 19.69
CA HIS A 219 -10.17 -5.65 19.14
C HIS A 219 -11.40 -4.99 18.52
N GLN A 220 -11.29 -3.77 18.00
CA GLN A 220 -12.46 -3.14 17.40
C GLN A 220 -12.80 -3.89 16.11
N LYS A 221 -13.93 -4.61 16.15
CA LYS A 221 -14.68 -4.94 14.94
C LYS A 221 -14.95 -3.63 14.20
N HIS A 222 -14.48 -3.55 12.97
CA HIS A 222 -15.01 -2.61 11.99
C HIS A 222 -16.40 -3.08 11.54
#